data_AF-A0A382TUZ3-F1
#
_entry.id   AF-A0A382TUZ3-F1
#
_cell.length_a   1.000
_cell.length_b   1.000
_cell.length_c   1.000
_cell.angle_alpha   90.00
_cell.angle_beta   90.00
_cell.angle_gamma   90.00
#
_symmetry.space_group_name_H-M   'P 1'
#
loop_
_entity.id
_entity.type
_entity.pdbx_description
1 polymer ?
#
loop_
_entity_poly.entity_id
_entity_poly.type
_entity_poly.pdbx_seq_one_letter_code
_entity_poly.pdbx_strand_id
1 'polypeptide(L)' 'MDVRIESDSMGDVPVPADRYWGAQTQRSLQNFRIGHD' A
#
# COMPACT_ATOMS: atom_id res chain seq x y z
N MET A 1 -10.32 6.12 8.95
CA MET A 1 -9.03 6.15 8.23
C MET A 1 -9.38 6.39 6.78
N ASP A 2 -9.03 7.55 6.25
CA ASP A 2 -9.25 7.83 4.83
C ASP A 2 -8.23 7.07 3.99
N VAL A 3 -8.68 6.59 2.83
CA VAL A 3 -7.86 5.88 1.86
C VAL A 3 -7.99 6.57 0.52
N ARG A 4 -6.89 6.62 -0.23
CA ARG A 4 -6.87 6.95 -1.64
C ARG A 4 -6.65 5.67 -2.45
N ILE A 5 -7.35 5.55 -3.56
CA ILE A 5 -7.13 4.44 -4.49
C ILE A 5 -6.02 4.87 -5.45
N GLU A 6 -4.94 4.11 -5.49
CA GLU A 6 -3.87 4.27 -6.47
C GLU A 6 -3.78 3.01 -7.34
N SER A 7 -3.38 3.17 -8.60
CA SER A 7 -3.22 2.06 -9.54
C SER A 7 -1.75 1.86 -9.89
N ASP A 8 -1.34 0.60 -9.99
CA ASP A 8 -0.06 0.19 -10.59
C ASP A 8 -0.29 -0.90 -11.66
N SER A 9 0.78 -1.52 -12.16
CA SER A 9 0.68 -2.58 -13.19
C SER A 9 -0.08 -3.83 -12.76
N MET A 10 -0.35 -3.99 -11.46
CA MET A 10 -1.13 -5.09 -10.89
C MET A 10 -2.57 -4.67 -10.56
N GLY A 11 -2.98 -3.46 -10.94
CA GLY A 11 -4.33 -2.91 -10.73
C GLY A 11 -4.41 -1.95 -9.55
N ASP A 12 -5.62 -1.79 -9.02
CA ASP A 12 -5.92 -0.83 -7.96
C ASP A 12 -5.51 -1.35 -6.59
N VAL A 13 -5.03 -0.44 -5.73
CA VAL A 13 -4.67 -0.73 -4.34
C VAL A 13 -5.08 0.43 -3.42
N PRO A 14 -5.71 0.15 -2.27
CA PRO A 14 -6.02 1.18 -1.28
C PRO A 14 -4.76 1.57 -0.50
N VAL A 15 -4.41 2.86 -0.55
CA VAL A 15 -3.29 3.48 0.16
C VAL A 15 -3.85 4.41 1.24
N PRO A 16 -3.40 4.34 2.50
CA PRO A 16 -3.83 5.27 3.54
C PRO A 16 -3.51 6.72 3.17
N ALA A 17 -4.50 7.60 3.30
CA ALA A 17 -4.39 8.99 2.85
C ALA A 17 -3.39 9.81 3.69
N ASP A 18 -3.11 9.38 4.92
CA ASP A 18 -2.15 9.97 5.86
C ASP A 18 -0.69 9.62 5.56
N ARG A 19 -0.41 8.82 4.53
CA ARG A 19 0.94 8.33 4.20
C ARG A 19 1.47 8.94 2.90
N TYR A 20 2.77 9.16 2.87
CA TYR A 20 3.47 9.75 1.72
C TYR A 20 3.87 8.74 0.62
N TRP A 21 3.77 7.43 0.88
CA TRP A 21 4.12 6.41 -0.11
C TRP A 21 2.94 6.05 -1.02
N GLY A 22 3.21 5.46 -2.20
CA GLY A 22 2.18 5.09 -3.17
C GLY A 22 1.90 3.60 -3.30
N ALA A 23 1.27 3.22 -4.42
CA ALA A 23 0.79 1.87 -4.72
C ALA A 23 1.85 0.75 -4.55
N GLN A 24 3.04 0.91 -5.14
CA GLN A 24 4.06 -0.15 -5.07
C GLN A 24 4.57 -0.39 -3.64
N THR A 25 4.83 0.67 -2.88
CA THR A 25 5.23 0.53 -1.47
C THR A 25 4.11 -0.10 -0.64
N GLN A 26 2.86 0.29 -0.89
CA GLN A 26 1.70 -0.31 -0.25
C GLN A 26 1.61 -1.82 -0.52
N ARG A 27 1.87 -2.27 -1.75
CA ARG A 27 1.93 -3.71 -2.08
C ARG A 27 3.09 -4.42 -1.40
N SER A 28 4.28 -3.82 -1.36
CA SER A 28 5.41 -4.39 -0.63
C SER A 28 5.08 -4.58 0.86
N LEU A 29 4.42 -3.60 1.48
CA LEU A 29 3.92 -3.70 2.86
C LEU A 29 2.81 -4.75 3.04
N GLN A 30 2.09 -5.13 1.99
CA GLN A 30 1.09 -6.21 2.03
C GLN A 30 1.74 -7.58 1.84
N ASN A 31 2.69 -7.68 0.91
CA ASN A 31 3.30 -8.95 0.51
C ASN A 31 4.43 -9.41 1.45
N PHE A 32 5.13 -8.48 2.10
CA PHE A 32 6.33 -8.77 2.91
C PHE A 32 6.16 -8.32 4.38
N ARG A 33 5.14 -8.84 5.05
CA ARG A 33 4.88 -8.60 6.48
C ARG A 33 5.61 -9.62 7.36
N ILE A 34 6.93 -9.51 7.44
CA ILE A 34 7.79 -10.46 8.16
C ILE A 34 8.53 -9.73 9.28
N GLY A 35 8.81 -10.40 10.40
CA GLY A 35 9.61 -9.85 11.51
C GLY A 35 8.79 -9.28 12.67
N HIS A 36 7.72 -9.97 13.05
CA HIS A 36 6.85 -9.58 14.18
C HIS A 36 7.15 -10.35 15.49
N ASP A 37 8.29 -11.05 15.56
CA ASP A 37 8.73 -11.82 16.74
C ASP A 37 9.46 -10.96 17.80
#